data_AF-A0A351VEH5-F1
#
_entry.id   AF-A0A351VEH5-F1
#
_cell.length_a   1.000
_cell.length_b   1.000
_cell.length_c   1.000
_cell.angle_alpha   90.00
_cell.angle_beta   90.00
_cell.angle_gamma   90.00
#
_symmetry.space_group_name_H-M   'P 1'
#
loop_
_entity.id
_entity.type
_entity.pdbx_description
1 polymer ?
#
loop_
_entity_poly.entity_id
_entity_poly.type
_entity_poly.pdbx_seq_one_letter_code
_entity_poly.pdbx_strand_id
1 'polypeptide(L)'
;RITEAIKTMPNYFSDYDTTVHFITQEELDKNHSGIPHGGFVIRSGKTGWNQENSHVIEYSLKLDSNPEFTASVMVAYARAAYRMRAEGITGCKTVFDIAPAYLSRLSNEELRRSML
;
A
#
# COMPACT_ATOMS: atom_id res chain seq x y z
N ARG A 1 28.09 -21.90 6.04
CA ARG A 1 27.94 -21.18 7.33
C ARG A 1 27.06 -19.94 7.17
N ILE A 2 27.38 -19.00 6.26
CA ILE A 2 26.55 -17.79 6.02
C ILE A 2 25.11 -18.15 5.63
N THR A 3 24.91 -19.00 4.62
CA THR A 3 23.57 -19.43 4.17
C THR A 3 22.74 -20.04 5.30
N GLU A 4 23.32 -20.95 6.07
CA GLU A 4 22.63 -21.59 7.20
C GLU A 4 22.23 -20.58 8.28
N ALA A 5 23.15 -19.67 8.64
CA ALA A 5 22.89 -18.62 9.61
C ALA A 5 21.77 -17.66 9.16
N ILE A 6 21.68 -17.36 7.86
CA ILE A 6 20.56 -16.58 7.30
C ILE A 6 19.27 -17.40 7.40
N LYS A 7 19.25 -18.60 6.81
CA LYS A 7 18.02 -19.41 6.71
C LYS A 7 17.44 -19.83 8.08
N THR A 8 18.26 -19.97 9.10
CA THR A 8 17.82 -20.38 10.45
C THR A 8 17.58 -19.20 11.40
N MET A 9 17.67 -17.95 10.91
CA MET A 9 17.49 -16.77 11.76
C MET A 9 16.02 -16.65 12.22
N PRO A 10 15.75 -16.73 13.54
CA PRO A 10 14.40 -16.69 14.07
C PRO A 10 13.76 -15.32 13.84
N ASN A 11 12.44 -15.28 13.66
CA ASN A 11 11.62 -14.08 13.37
C ASN A 11 11.85 -13.40 12.01
N TYR A 12 12.88 -13.79 11.26
CA TYR A 12 13.20 -13.20 9.95
C TYR A 12 13.03 -14.21 8.82
N PHE A 13 13.72 -15.35 8.90
CA PHE A 13 13.86 -16.28 7.78
C PHE A 13 13.53 -17.74 8.12
N SER A 14 13.58 -18.14 9.40
CA SER A 14 13.35 -19.53 9.84
C SER A 14 12.02 -20.13 9.39
N ASP A 15 11.01 -19.28 9.21
CA ASP A 15 9.63 -19.67 8.93
C ASP A 15 9.29 -19.57 7.43
N TYR A 16 10.28 -19.21 6.59
CA TYR A 16 10.11 -18.97 5.15
C TYR A 16 11.05 -19.82 4.32
N ASP A 17 10.58 -20.28 3.16
CA ASP A 17 11.46 -20.85 2.14
C ASP A 17 12.38 -19.77 1.57
N THR A 18 13.58 -19.69 2.14
CA THR A 18 14.53 -18.60 1.90
C THR A 18 15.61 -19.05 0.91
N THR A 19 15.78 -18.31 -0.18
CA THR A 19 16.89 -18.50 -1.13
C THR A 19 18.00 -17.48 -0.88
N VAL A 20 19.26 -17.92 -0.96
CA VAL A 20 20.44 -17.05 -0.78
C VAL A 20 21.28 -17.07 -2.04
N HIS A 21 21.49 -15.90 -2.64
CA HIS A 21 22.35 -15.71 -3.81
C HIS A 21 23.62 -14.97 -3.39
N PHE A 22 24.78 -15.49 -3.78
CA PHE A 22 26.06 -14.77 -3.63
C PHE A 22 26.34 -14.03 -4.93
N ILE A 23 26.42 -12.70 -4.84
CA ILE A 23 26.63 -11.79 -5.98
C ILE A 23 27.78 -10.83 -5.68
N THR A 24 28.28 -10.15 -6.72
CA THR A 24 29.31 -9.12 -6.58
C THR A 24 28.70 -7.80 -6.11
N GLN A 25 29.54 -6.90 -5.60
CA GLN A 25 29.11 -5.54 -5.25
C GLN A 25 28.58 -4.78 -6.49
N GLU A 26 29.24 -4.94 -7.64
CA GLU A 26 28.82 -4.32 -8.91
C GLU A 26 27.39 -4.75 -9.31
N GLU A 27 27.09 -6.05 -9.18
CA GLU A 27 25.75 -6.58 -9.47
C GLU A 27 24.70 -6.04 -8.49
N LEU A 28 25.06 -5.94 -7.20
CA LEU A 28 24.19 -5.38 -6.17
C LEU A 28 23.85 -3.92 -6.46
N ASP A 29 24.84 -3.09 -6.76
CA ASP A 29 24.66 -1.65 -7.02
C ASP A 29 23.83 -1.41 -8.29
N LYS A 30 24.09 -2.21 -9.33
CA LYS A 30 23.41 -2.08 -10.63
C LYS A 30 21.95 -2.52 -10.58
N ASN A 31 21.64 -3.64 -9.93
CA ASN A 31 20.34 -4.31 -10.05
C ASN A 31 19.48 -4.31 -8.78
N HIS A 32 20.05 -3.98 -7.62
CA HIS A 32 19.37 -4.07 -6.31
C HIS A 32 19.40 -2.77 -5.49
N SER A 33 19.68 -1.63 -6.14
CA SER A 33 19.70 -0.29 -5.50
C SER A 33 18.33 0.37 -5.39
N GLY A 34 17.33 -0.14 -6.12
CA GLY A 34 15.95 0.35 -6.04
C GLY A 34 15.25 -0.05 -4.74
N ILE A 35 14.15 0.64 -4.43
CA ILE A 35 13.25 0.28 -3.32
C ILE A 35 11.85 -0.02 -3.87
N PRO A 36 11.72 -1.01 -4.79
CA PRO A 36 10.43 -1.40 -5.31
C PRO A 36 9.64 -2.13 -4.22
N HIS A 37 8.32 -1.99 -4.27
CA HIS A 37 7.41 -2.75 -3.42
C HIS A 37 6.07 -2.93 -4.12
N GLY A 38 5.26 -3.81 -3.59
CA GLY A 38 3.89 -3.97 -4.04
C GLY A 38 3.11 -4.85 -3.10
N GLY A 39 1.99 -5.34 -3.58
CA GLY A 39 1.18 -6.28 -2.84
C GLY A 39 -0.25 -6.27 -3.34
N PHE A 40 -1.03 -7.18 -2.76
CA PHE A 40 -2.43 -7.37 -3.09
C PHE A 40 -3.25 -7.39 -1.80
N VAL A 41 -4.43 -6.77 -1.86
CA VAL A 41 -5.50 -6.99 -0.88
C VAL A 41 -6.65 -7.64 -1.63
N ILE A 42 -6.93 -8.90 -1.31
CA ILE A 42 -7.96 -9.69 -1.99
C ILE A 42 -9.06 -10.05 -1.00
N ARG A 43 -10.30 -9.73 -1.36
CA ARG A 43 -11.50 -10.18 -0.67
C ARG A 43 -12.29 -11.08 -1.60
N SER A 44 -12.36 -12.37 -1.27
CA SER A 44 -13.28 -13.32 -1.90
C SER A 44 -14.47 -13.60 -0.97
N GLY A 45 -15.68 -13.63 -1.51
CA GLY A 45 -16.90 -13.86 -0.77
C GLY A 45 -17.99 -14.47 -1.63
N LYS A 46 -19.05 -14.97 -0.99
CA LYS A 46 -20.20 -15.58 -1.67
C LYS A 46 -21.51 -14.93 -1.22
N THR A 47 -22.47 -14.83 -2.13
CA THR A 47 -23.85 -14.38 -1.87
C THR A 47 -24.87 -15.34 -2.49
N GLY A 48 -26.15 -15.13 -2.20
CA GLY A 48 -27.24 -16.05 -2.56
C GLY A 48 -27.62 -17.00 -1.42
N TRP A 49 -28.84 -17.51 -1.43
CA TRP A 49 -29.36 -18.39 -0.36
C TRP A 49 -28.57 -19.69 -0.24
N ASN A 50 -28.01 -20.16 -1.35
CA ASN A 50 -27.18 -21.36 -1.42
C ASN A 50 -25.69 -21.04 -1.64
N GLN A 51 -25.28 -19.78 -1.39
CA GLN A 51 -23.91 -19.30 -1.64
C GLN A 51 -23.43 -19.52 -3.09
N GLU A 52 -24.35 -19.50 -4.05
CA GLU A 52 -24.08 -19.84 -5.44
C GLU A 52 -23.32 -18.73 -6.20
N ASN A 53 -23.36 -17.49 -5.72
CA ASN A 53 -22.74 -16.36 -6.40
C ASN A 53 -21.40 -16.04 -5.75
N SER A 54 -20.29 -16.24 -6.46
CA SER A 54 -18.95 -15.90 -5.98
C SER A 54 -18.54 -14.50 -6.45
N HIS A 55 -17.95 -13.72 -5.55
CA HIS A 55 -17.50 -12.35 -5.78
C HIS A 55 -16.07 -12.18 -5.31
N VAL A 56 -15.27 -11.43 -6.07
CA VAL A 56 -13.89 -11.10 -5.71
C VAL A 56 -13.69 -9.60 -5.87
N ILE A 57 -13.04 -9.00 -4.88
CA ILE A 57 -12.52 -7.64 -4.93
C ILE A 57 -11.01 -7.74 -4.75
N GLU A 58 -10.27 -7.12 -5.67
CA GLU A 58 -8.81 -7.08 -5.65
C GLU A 58 -8.32 -5.64 -5.74
N TYR A 59 -7.39 -5.29 -4.85
CA TYR A 59 -6.60 -4.07 -4.93
C TYR A 59 -5.14 -4.46 -5.06
N SER A 60 -4.41 -3.84 -5.98
CA SER A 60 -3.00 -4.10 -6.21
C SER A 60 -2.18 -2.82 -6.23
N LEU A 61 -0.93 -2.93 -5.78
CA LEU A 61 0.09 -1.91 -5.94
C LEU A 61 1.32 -2.54 -6.60
N LYS A 62 1.85 -1.84 -7.60
CA LYS A 62 3.13 -2.14 -8.23
C LYS A 62 3.94 -0.86 -8.27
N LEU A 63 4.92 -0.75 -7.39
CA LEU A 63 5.63 0.49 -7.11
C LEU A 63 7.11 0.33 -7.46
N ASP A 64 7.63 1.24 -8.26
CA ASP A 64 9.06 1.33 -8.54
C ASP A 64 9.80 1.95 -7.34
N SER A 65 9.14 2.87 -6.61
CA SER A 65 9.65 3.50 -5.38
C SER A 65 8.56 3.53 -4.29
N ASN A 66 8.68 2.63 -3.31
CA ASN A 66 7.82 2.60 -2.13
C ASN A 66 7.80 3.92 -1.32
N PRO A 67 8.96 4.57 -1.03
CA PRO A 67 8.94 5.81 -0.25
C PRO A 67 8.27 6.97 -1.00
N GLU A 68 8.42 7.07 -2.32
CA GLU A 68 7.78 8.13 -3.12
C GLU A 68 6.25 7.98 -3.16
N PHE A 69 5.76 6.75 -3.35
CA PHE A 69 4.33 6.48 -3.30
C PHE A 69 3.75 6.81 -1.92
N THR A 70 4.43 6.38 -0.85
CA THR A 70 4.03 6.67 0.53
C THR A 70 3.98 8.18 0.78
N ALA A 71 4.99 8.94 0.35
CA ALA A 71 5.02 10.39 0.47
C ALA A 71 3.87 11.06 -0.31
N SER A 72 3.56 10.56 -1.50
CA SER A 72 2.43 11.06 -2.31
C SER A 72 1.08 10.88 -1.60
N VAL A 73 0.88 9.73 -0.96
CA VAL A 73 -0.28 9.47 -0.11
C VAL A 73 -0.30 10.44 1.07
N MET A 74 0.82 10.61 1.80
CA MET A 74 0.90 11.55 2.92
C MET A 74 0.53 12.98 2.53
N VAL A 75 0.99 13.48 1.38
CA VAL A 75 0.65 14.83 0.88
C VAL A 75 -0.84 14.95 0.57
N ALA A 76 -1.48 13.91 0.03
CA ALA A 76 -2.92 13.91 -0.19
C ALA A 76 -3.71 13.96 1.14
N TYR A 77 -3.25 13.24 2.16
CA TYR A 77 -3.84 13.28 3.50
C TYR A 77 -3.57 14.59 4.25
N ALA A 78 -2.44 15.26 3.99
CA ALA A 78 -2.18 16.59 4.55
C ALA A 78 -3.24 17.62 4.09
N ARG A 79 -3.67 17.54 2.82
CA ARG A 79 -4.78 18.35 2.29
C ARG A 79 -6.09 18.07 3.03
N ALA A 80 -6.39 16.79 3.29
CA ALA A 80 -7.56 16.41 4.05
C ALA A 80 -7.53 16.99 5.47
N ALA A 81 -6.40 16.83 6.18
CA ALA A 81 -6.22 17.36 7.53
C ALA A 81 -6.42 18.89 7.57
N TYR A 82 -5.88 19.61 6.59
CA TYR A 82 -6.08 21.06 6.46
C TYR A 82 -7.56 21.45 6.30
N ARG A 83 -8.28 20.79 5.38
CA ARG A 83 -9.71 21.05 5.14
C ARG A 83 -10.56 20.73 6.37
N MET A 84 -10.34 19.55 6.96
CA MET A 84 -11.04 19.13 8.19
C MET A 84 -10.81 20.13 9.33
N ARG A 85 -9.58 20.65 9.47
CA ARG A 85 -9.29 21.69 10.46
C ARG A 85 -10.04 23.00 10.17
N ALA A 86 -10.14 23.42 8.91
CA ALA A 86 -10.91 24.59 8.52
C ALA A 86 -12.42 24.43 8.82
N GLU A 87 -12.92 23.21 8.80
CA GLU A 87 -14.29 22.84 9.19
C GLU A 87 -14.46 22.66 10.71
N GLY A 88 -13.42 22.88 11.51
CA GLY A 88 -13.46 22.78 12.97
C GLY A 88 -13.27 21.36 13.52
N ILE A 89 -12.99 20.37 12.67
CA ILE A 89 -12.73 19.00 13.11
C ILE A 89 -11.34 18.93 13.77
N THR A 90 -11.26 18.29 14.94
CA THR A 90 -10.03 18.12 15.71
C THR A 90 -9.89 16.68 16.25
N GLY A 91 -8.71 16.37 16.81
CA GLY A 91 -8.38 15.05 17.33
C GLY A 91 -7.72 14.13 16.28
N CYS A 92 -7.26 12.97 16.74
CA CYS A 92 -6.61 11.97 15.89
C CYS A 92 -7.61 11.32 14.93
N LYS A 93 -7.17 11.09 13.68
CA LYS A 93 -7.95 10.46 12.61
C LYS A 93 -7.11 9.40 11.92
N THR A 94 -7.78 8.38 11.42
CA THR A 94 -7.23 7.33 10.58
C THR A 94 -7.78 7.45 9.17
N VAL A 95 -7.27 6.64 8.25
CA VAL A 95 -7.78 6.58 6.87
C VAL A 95 -9.26 6.20 6.79
N PHE A 96 -9.81 5.55 7.81
CA PHE A 96 -11.23 5.19 7.86
C PHE A 96 -12.16 6.37 8.17
N ASP A 97 -11.61 7.47 8.69
CA ASP A 97 -12.39 8.67 9.07
C ASP A 97 -12.45 9.72 7.95
N ILE A 98 -11.74 9.50 6.84
CA ILE A 98 -11.47 10.52 5.82
C ILE A 98 -12.10 10.09 4.50
N ALA A 99 -13.18 10.79 4.10
CA ALA A 99 -13.80 10.54 2.81
C ALA A 99 -12.85 10.91 1.64
N PRO A 100 -12.83 10.14 0.53
CA PRO A 100 -11.91 10.38 -0.59
C PRO A 100 -11.96 11.80 -1.19
N ALA A 101 -13.11 12.48 -1.11
CA ALA A 101 -13.26 13.85 -1.59
C ALA A 101 -12.31 14.85 -0.90
N TYR A 102 -11.94 14.62 0.36
CA TYR A 102 -10.97 15.45 1.08
C TYR A 102 -9.56 15.38 0.51
N LEU A 103 -9.22 14.26 -0.15
CA LEU A 103 -7.89 14.00 -0.70
C LEU A 103 -7.68 14.74 -2.03
N SER A 104 -8.76 15.01 -2.77
CA SER A 104 -8.67 15.65 -4.09
C SER A 104 -8.45 17.15 -4.00
N ARG A 105 -7.65 17.68 -4.94
CA ARG A 105 -7.50 19.12 -5.14
C ARG A 105 -8.71 19.76 -5.84
N LEU A 106 -9.53 18.97 -6.53
CA LEU A 106 -10.70 19.43 -7.25
C LEU A 106 -11.80 19.86 -6.26
N SER A 107 -12.67 20.75 -6.72
CA SER A 107 -13.91 21.09 -6.02
C SER A 107 -14.89 19.91 -6.05
N ASN A 108 -15.88 19.94 -5.15
CA ASN A 108 -16.91 18.91 -5.10
C ASN A 108 -17.74 18.84 -6.40
N GLU A 109 -17.94 19.97 -7.08
CA GLU A 109 -18.64 20.01 -8.37
C GLU A 109 -17.81 19.36 -9.48
N GLU A 110 -16.51 19.70 -9.55
CA GLU A 110 -15.59 19.09 -10.52
C GLU A 110 -15.47 17.58 -10.32
N LEU A 111 -15.32 17.13 -9.07
CA LEU A 111 -15.26 15.70 -8.75
C LEU A 111 -16.49 14.95 -9.26
N ARG A 112 -17.69 15.47 -9.00
CA ARG A 112 -18.94 14.86 -9.48
C ARG A 112 -19.03 14.87 -11.00
N ARG A 113 -18.54 15.92 -11.66
CA ARG A 113 -18.60 16.02 -13.12
C ARG A 113 -17.63 15.09 -13.83
N SER A 114 -16.44 14.86 -13.27
CA SER A 114 -15.36 14.15 -13.96
C SER A 114 -15.15 12.70 -13.49
N MET A 115 -15.71 12.28 -12.34
CA MET A 115 -15.40 10.99 -11.71
C MET A 115 -16.64 10.21 -11.20
N LEU A 116 -17.85 10.72 -11.38
CA LEU A 116 -19.13 10.06 -11.03
C LEU A 116 -20.13 10.21 -12.18
#